data_AF-A0A8H4UA85-F1
#
_entry.id   AF-A0A8H4UA85-F1
#
_cell.length_a   1.000
_cell.length_b   1.000
_cell.length_c   1.000
_cell.angle_alpha   90.00
_cell.angle_beta   90.00
_cell.angle_gamma   90.00
#
_symmetry.space_group_name_H-M   'P 1'
#
loop_
_entity.id
_entity.type
_entity.pdbx_description
1 polymer ?
#
loop_
_entity_poly.entity_id
_entity_poly.type
_entity_poly.pdbx_seq_one_letter_code
_entity_poly.pdbx_strand_id
1 'polypeptide(L)'
;MHASLAVAFAYDRFLNSPSSCHRSLEECYHWSQSTALFNRRLRKPIKAKDRDPIWGTAAALAVLTFASPDAYTPEESWPLNSSAEDGLDWLYMINGKMSLWHVVNPLRSDSLFNVMAATFAQMHSPLPEGGIYGIPKALAAICLLEDSSTGDNNPYFNAAHAVSQVLVVPDGEVTTGQSQLFMRSIQGSFKGLLSSKDPVALVLLYLWYRKAGSSIWWIDLRARVECPAIHLYLQLYHKDNIALDTLLQQDAIAIK
;
A
#
# COMPACT_ATOMS: atom_id res chain seq x y z
N MET A 1 13.81 11.78 -15.76
CA MET A 1 12.92 12.87 -16.23
C MET A 1 11.52 12.36 -16.55
N HIS A 2 11.31 11.40 -17.46
CA HIS A 2 9.97 10.86 -17.76
C HIS A 2 9.18 10.38 -16.53
N ALA A 3 9.80 9.65 -15.62
CA ALA A 3 9.11 9.16 -14.42
C ALA A 3 8.60 10.32 -13.53
N SER A 4 9.40 11.37 -13.37
CA SER A 4 9.03 12.57 -12.61
C SER A 4 7.88 13.33 -13.28
N LEU A 5 7.89 13.44 -14.61
CA LEU A 5 6.81 14.07 -15.36
C LEU A 5 5.50 13.27 -15.22
N ALA A 6 5.57 11.94 -15.32
CA ALA A 6 4.42 11.08 -15.09
C ALA A 6 3.85 11.24 -13.67
N VAL A 7 4.71 11.30 -12.64
CA VAL A 7 4.27 11.57 -11.26
C VAL A 7 3.62 12.95 -11.14
N ALA A 8 4.16 13.96 -11.80
CA ALA A 8 3.57 15.30 -11.82
C ALA A 8 2.17 15.31 -12.45
N PHE A 9 1.97 14.62 -13.58
CA PHE A 9 0.64 14.46 -14.19
C PHE A 9 -0.32 13.66 -13.31
N ALA A 10 0.15 12.58 -12.66
CA ALA A 10 -0.67 11.82 -11.73
C ALA A 10 -1.10 12.65 -10.50
N TYR A 11 -0.21 13.53 -10.02
CA TYR A 11 -0.53 14.46 -8.93
C TYR A 11 -1.47 15.58 -9.37
N ASP A 12 -1.29 16.10 -10.59
CA ASP A 12 -2.24 17.05 -11.18
C ASP A 12 -3.63 16.45 -11.32
N ARG A 13 -3.72 15.19 -11.79
CA ARG A 13 -4.97 14.41 -11.84
C ARG A 13 -5.59 14.28 -10.44
N PHE A 14 -4.79 13.99 -9.42
CA PHE A 14 -5.26 13.92 -8.03
C PHE A 14 -5.90 15.24 -7.56
N LEU A 15 -5.31 16.38 -7.89
CA LEU A 15 -5.79 17.69 -7.43
C LEU A 15 -7.01 18.18 -8.23
N ASN A 16 -7.00 17.97 -9.54
CA ASN A 16 -7.90 18.69 -10.46
C ASN A 16 -9.02 17.84 -11.05
N SER A 17 -9.01 16.52 -10.82
CA SER A 17 -9.95 15.63 -11.48
C SER A 17 -10.96 14.98 -10.52
N PRO A 18 -12.19 14.72 -10.97
CA PRO A 18 -13.11 13.87 -10.21
C PRO A 18 -12.51 12.50 -9.94
N SER A 19 -12.97 11.82 -8.89
CA SER A 19 -12.47 10.51 -8.44
C SER A 19 -12.44 9.41 -9.52
N SER A 20 -13.13 9.59 -10.63
CA SER A 20 -13.25 8.67 -11.77
C SER A 20 -12.45 9.08 -13.01
N CYS A 21 -11.53 10.05 -12.91
CA CYS A 21 -10.85 10.57 -14.09
C CYS A 21 -9.75 9.65 -14.62
N HIS A 22 -9.79 9.42 -15.94
CA HIS A 22 -8.78 8.69 -16.68
C HIS A 22 -7.42 9.39 -16.66
N ARG A 23 -6.36 8.60 -16.74
CA ARG A 23 -5.00 9.10 -16.98
C ARG A 23 -4.96 9.89 -18.28
N SER A 24 -4.26 11.02 -18.28
CA SER A 24 -4.07 11.79 -19.51
C SER A 24 -3.18 11.03 -20.49
N LEU A 25 -3.22 11.42 -21.76
CA LEU A 25 -2.35 10.84 -22.78
C LEU A 25 -0.87 11.09 -22.46
N GLU A 26 -0.56 12.27 -21.92
CA GLU A 26 0.76 12.69 -21.49
C GLU A 26 1.24 11.87 -20.28
N GLU A 27 0.37 11.64 -19.27
CA GLU A 27 0.67 10.75 -18.14
C GLU A 27 1.05 9.35 -18.66
N CYS A 28 0.22 8.78 -19.54
CA CYS A 28 0.48 7.47 -20.15
C CYS A 28 1.77 7.44 -20.96
N TYR A 29 2.04 8.48 -21.76
CA TYR A 29 3.25 8.59 -22.57
C TYR A 29 4.50 8.62 -21.70
N HIS A 30 4.56 9.51 -20.70
CA HIS A 30 5.72 9.64 -19.84
C HIS A 30 5.92 8.40 -18.97
N TRP A 31 4.84 7.78 -18.49
CA TRP A 31 4.95 6.52 -17.76
C TRP A 31 5.54 5.43 -18.67
N SER A 32 4.96 5.18 -19.84
CA SER A 32 5.45 4.16 -20.78
C SER A 32 6.92 4.35 -21.13
N GLN A 33 7.33 5.59 -21.47
CA GLN A 33 8.74 5.91 -21.74
C GLN A 33 9.65 5.65 -20.53
N SER A 34 9.21 6.03 -19.33
CA SER A 34 9.99 5.80 -18.11
C SER A 34 10.19 4.31 -17.83
N THR A 35 9.14 3.49 -18.00
CA THR A 35 9.20 2.02 -17.83
C THR A 35 10.15 1.40 -18.86
N ALA A 36 10.04 1.79 -20.13
CA ALA A 36 10.89 1.25 -21.20
C ALA A 36 12.37 1.59 -20.99
N LEU A 37 12.68 2.85 -20.66
CA LEU A 37 14.04 3.30 -20.38
C LEU A 37 14.61 2.66 -19.12
N PHE A 38 13.79 2.52 -18.07
CA PHE A 38 14.19 1.87 -16.82
C PHE A 38 14.54 0.40 -17.05
N ASN A 39 13.69 -0.35 -17.76
CA ASN A 39 13.96 -1.75 -18.13
C ASN A 39 15.25 -1.87 -18.95
N ARG A 40 15.43 -1.01 -19.97
CA ARG A 40 16.67 -0.98 -20.77
C ARG A 40 17.90 -0.69 -19.92
N ARG A 41 17.80 0.18 -18.90
CA ARG A 41 18.91 0.46 -17.99
C ARG A 41 19.21 -0.73 -17.10
N LEU A 42 18.21 -1.38 -16.51
CA LEU A 42 18.43 -2.52 -15.60
C LEU A 42 19.10 -3.73 -16.28
N ARG A 43 18.98 -3.86 -17.61
CA ARG A 43 19.68 -4.89 -18.40
C ARG A 43 21.19 -4.66 -18.54
N LYS A 44 21.74 -3.55 -18.07
CA LYS A 44 23.17 -3.23 -18.13
C LYS A 44 23.78 -3.19 -16.73
N PRO A 45 25.08 -3.51 -16.56
CA PRO A 45 25.75 -3.39 -15.26
C PRO A 45 25.51 -2.03 -14.60
N ILE A 46 25.13 -2.02 -13.32
CA ILE A 46 24.83 -0.81 -12.55
C ILE A 46 26.14 -0.22 -12.04
N LYS A 47 26.49 0.99 -12.48
CA LYS A 47 27.69 1.71 -12.00
C LYS A 47 27.30 2.67 -10.88
N ALA A 48 28.29 3.22 -10.19
CA ALA A 48 28.07 4.11 -9.05
C ALA A 48 27.11 5.28 -9.39
N LYS A 49 27.34 5.97 -10.52
CA LYS A 49 26.53 7.10 -10.99
C LYS A 49 25.08 6.76 -11.35
N ASP A 50 24.75 5.48 -11.51
CA ASP A 50 23.41 5.04 -11.94
C ASP A 50 22.49 4.76 -10.75
N ARG A 51 23.04 4.63 -9.54
CA ARG A 51 22.33 4.13 -8.36
C ARG A 51 21.15 5.02 -7.96
N ASP A 52 21.40 6.31 -7.80
CA ASP A 52 20.35 7.28 -7.44
C ASP A 52 19.29 7.44 -8.54
N PRO A 53 19.66 7.61 -9.84
CA PRO A 53 18.66 7.62 -10.92
C PRO A 53 17.80 6.36 -10.98
N ILE A 54 18.39 5.18 -10.73
CA ILE A 54 17.66 3.90 -10.69
C ILE A 54 16.70 3.90 -9.50
N TRP A 55 17.15 4.24 -8.30
CA TRP A 55 16.30 4.25 -7.11
C TRP A 55 15.15 5.25 -7.24
N GLY A 56 15.43 6.48 -7.70
CA GLY A 56 14.41 7.50 -7.92
C GLY A 56 13.38 7.11 -8.97
N THR A 57 13.83 6.50 -10.07
CA THR A 57 12.91 6.02 -11.12
C THR A 57 12.04 4.86 -10.60
N ALA A 58 12.62 3.92 -9.86
CA ALA A 58 11.90 2.80 -9.28
C ALA A 58 10.87 3.26 -8.23
N ALA A 59 11.22 4.25 -7.40
CA ALA A 59 10.30 4.87 -6.45
C ALA A 59 9.15 5.60 -7.15
N ALA A 60 9.43 6.35 -8.22
CA ALA A 60 8.40 7.01 -9.02
C ALA A 60 7.45 5.99 -9.68
N LEU A 61 7.98 4.90 -10.24
CA LEU A 61 7.17 3.83 -10.82
C LEU A 61 6.30 3.13 -9.76
N ALA A 62 6.81 2.90 -8.55
CA ALA A 62 6.03 2.36 -7.45
C ALA A 62 4.87 3.31 -7.05
N VAL A 63 5.14 4.62 -6.97
CA VAL A 63 4.10 5.63 -6.71
C VAL A 63 3.04 5.62 -7.82
N LEU A 64 3.45 5.61 -9.08
CA LEU A 64 2.54 5.60 -10.24
C LEU A 64 1.68 4.33 -10.27
N THR A 65 2.28 3.16 -10.09
CA THR A 65 1.56 1.88 -10.01
C THR A 65 0.53 1.90 -8.88
N PHE A 66 0.85 2.50 -7.73
CA PHE A 66 -0.11 2.62 -6.65
C PHE A 66 -1.25 3.60 -6.98
N ALA A 67 -0.90 4.79 -7.47
CA ALA A 67 -1.78 5.93 -7.79
C ALA A 67 -2.72 5.71 -9.00
N SER A 68 -2.64 4.55 -9.65
CA SER A 68 -3.42 4.24 -10.84
C SER A 68 -4.02 2.85 -10.71
N PRO A 69 -5.10 2.70 -9.93
CA PRO A 69 -5.93 1.51 -10.02
C PRO A 69 -6.45 1.35 -11.46
N ASP A 70 -6.60 0.10 -11.91
CA ASP A 70 -7.15 -0.17 -13.25
C ASP A 70 -8.66 0.07 -13.33
N ALA A 71 -9.32 0.17 -12.18
CA ALA A 71 -10.75 0.40 -12.03
C ALA A 71 -11.07 1.86 -11.68
N TYR A 72 -12.21 2.35 -12.19
CA TYR A 72 -12.71 3.70 -11.93
C TYR A 72 -13.97 3.71 -11.06
N THR A 73 -14.64 2.57 -10.96
CA THR A 73 -15.79 2.35 -10.07
C THR A 73 -15.46 1.24 -9.06
N PRO A 74 -16.11 1.26 -7.87
CA PRO A 74 -15.94 0.20 -6.88
C PRO A 74 -16.23 -1.20 -7.45
N GLU A 75 -17.27 -1.32 -8.29
CA GLU A 75 -17.73 -2.59 -8.88
C GLU A 75 -16.72 -3.18 -9.87
N GLU A 76 -15.98 -2.32 -10.59
CA GLU A 76 -14.89 -2.71 -11.49
C GLU A 76 -13.59 -3.03 -10.74
N SER A 77 -13.51 -2.65 -9.46
CA SER A 77 -12.31 -2.81 -8.65
C SER A 77 -12.26 -4.14 -7.94
N TRP A 78 -11.05 -4.62 -7.71
CA TRP A 78 -10.84 -5.67 -6.73
C TRP A 78 -11.27 -5.16 -5.33
N PRO A 79 -11.89 -5.98 -4.46
CA PRO A 79 -12.14 -7.43 -4.59
C PRO A 79 -13.44 -7.83 -5.33
N LEU A 80 -14.28 -6.88 -5.77
CA LEU A 80 -15.55 -7.19 -6.45
C LEU A 80 -15.34 -7.75 -7.86
N ASN A 81 -14.35 -7.23 -8.58
CA ASN A 81 -14.03 -7.68 -9.92
C ASN A 81 -13.61 -9.16 -9.93
N SER A 82 -14.38 -9.99 -10.63
CA SER A 82 -14.14 -11.43 -10.77
C SER A 82 -13.12 -11.77 -11.85
N SER A 83 -12.77 -10.82 -12.73
CA SER A 83 -11.78 -11.01 -13.81
C SER A 83 -10.34 -10.70 -13.40
N ALA A 84 -10.13 -10.00 -12.27
CA ALA A 84 -8.82 -9.75 -11.70
C ALA A 84 -8.41 -10.96 -10.84
N GLU A 85 -7.44 -11.77 -11.29
CA GLU A 85 -7.05 -13.03 -10.63
C GLU A 85 -6.56 -12.83 -9.18
N ASP A 86 -5.77 -11.78 -8.89
CA ASP A 86 -5.38 -11.45 -7.50
C ASP A 86 -5.59 -9.99 -7.09
N GLY A 87 -5.69 -9.04 -8.03
CA GLY A 87 -5.88 -7.59 -7.76
C GLY A 87 -4.73 -6.91 -7.01
N LEU A 88 -3.63 -7.63 -6.78
CA LEU A 88 -2.49 -7.25 -5.96
C LEU A 88 -1.23 -6.98 -6.80
N ASP A 89 -1.39 -6.79 -8.12
CA ASP A 89 -0.28 -6.58 -9.05
C ASP A 89 0.64 -5.40 -8.65
N TRP A 90 0.07 -4.39 -8.00
CA TRP A 90 0.80 -3.25 -7.49
C TRP A 90 1.88 -3.63 -6.46
N LEU A 91 1.72 -4.74 -5.73
CA LEU A 91 2.73 -5.26 -4.81
C LEU A 91 3.98 -5.74 -5.55
N TYR A 92 3.85 -6.28 -6.77
CA TYR A 92 5.01 -6.74 -7.54
C TYR A 92 5.96 -5.59 -7.85
N MET A 93 5.44 -4.40 -8.16
CA MET A 93 6.28 -3.23 -8.40
C MET A 93 6.99 -2.77 -7.12
N ILE A 94 6.30 -2.77 -5.97
CA ILE A 94 6.90 -2.39 -4.68
C ILE A 94 8.02 -3.36 -4.29
N ASN A 95 7.76 -4.66 -4.39
CA ASN A 95 8.74 -5.71 -4.11
C ASN A 95 9.91 -5.64 -5.10
N GLY A 96 9.62 -5.39 -6.38
CA GLY A 96 10.62 -5.16 -7.43
C GLY A 96 11.54 -3.98 -7.09
N LYS A 97 11.00 -2.86 -6.61
CA LYS A 97 11.81 -1.74 -6.10
C LYS A 97 12.72 -2.18 -4.96
N MET A 98 12.18 -2.90 -3.97
CA MET A 98 12.95 -3.33 -2.79
C MET A 98 14.06 -4.32 -3.14
N SER A 99 13.93 -5.10 -4.20
CA SER A 99 15.04 -5.97 -4.69
C SER A 99 16.30 -5.18 -5.06
N LEU A 100 16.17 -3.90 -5.41
CA LEU A 100 17.30 -3.03 -5.75
C LEU A 100 18.03 -2.48 -4.53
N TRP A 101 17.45 -2.60 -3.32
CA TRP A 101 17.89 -1.94 -2.09
C TRP A 101 19.39 -2.09 -1.84
N HIS A 102 19.91 -3.31 -1.85
CA HIS A 102 21.33 -3.55 -1.58
C HIS A 102 22.24 -3.08 -2.72
N VAL A 103 21.78 -3.17 -3.97
CA VAL A 103 22.56 -2.80 -5.16
C VAL A 103 22.72 -1.27 -5.24
N VAL A 104 21.62 -0.54 -5.03
CA VAL A 104 21.58 0.92 -5.13
C VAL A 104 21.82 1.62 -3.80
N ASN A 105 21.72 0.92 -2.67
CA ASN A 105 21.92 1.39 -1.28
C ASN A 105 21.61 2.88 -1.11
N PRO A 106 20.33 3.27 -0.96
CA PRO A 106 19.95 4.67 -0.84
C PRO A 106 20.43 5.33 0.47
N LEU A 107 20.95 4.54 1.41
CA LEU A 107 21.53 5.02 2.68
C LEU A 107 23.02 5.34 2.58
N ARG A 108 23.67 5.13 1.43
CA ARG A 108 25.07 5.56 1.22
C ARG A 108 25.21 7.07 1.50
N SER A 109 26.34 7.49 2.05
CA SER A 109 26.58 8.89 2.42
C SER A 109 26.56 9.85 1.23
N ASP A 110 26.86 9.36 0.02
CA ASP A 110 26.90 10.12 -1.23
C ASP A 110 25.58 10.07 -2.03
N SER A 111 24.52 9.46 -1.48
CA SER A 111 23.21 9.40 -2.16
C SER A 111 22.36 10.62 -1.83
N LEU A 112 21.69 11.14 -2.84
CA LEU A 112 20.63 12.15 -2.69
C LEU A 112 19.48 11.65 -1.80
N PHE A 113 19.29 10.34 -1.68
CA PHE A 113 18.23 9.73 -0.87
C PHE A 113 18.63 9.46 0.58
N ASN A 114 19.88 9.76 0.98
CA ASN A 114 20.31 9.64 2.36
C ASN A 114 19.48 10.55 3.30
N VAL A 115 18.95 11.66 2.78
CA VAL A 115 18.00 12.55 3.48
C VAL A 115 16.76 11.80 4.00
N MET A 116 16.39 10.68 3.38
CA MET A 116 15.26 9.84 3.79
C MET A 116 15.64 8.78 4.84
N ALA A 117 16.84 8.82 5.43
CA ALA A 117 17.31 7.80 6.36
C ALA A 117 16.36 7.56 7.54
N ALA A 118 15.79 8.62 8.12
CA ALA A 118 14.80 8.49 9.20
C ALA A 118 13.54 7.76 8.73
N THR A 119 13.02 8.10 7.55
CA THR A 119 11.86 7.43 6.93
C THR A 119 12.15 5.96 6.65
N PHE A 120 13.35 5.64 6.17
CA PHE A 120 13.77 4.26 5.97
C PHE A 120 13.94 3.49 7.28
N ALA A 121 14.47 4.11 8.32
CA ALA A 121 14.55 3.49 9.65
C ALA A 121 13.14 3.15 10.18
N GLN A 122 12.18 4.06 10.02
CA GLN A 122 10.79 3.82 10.41
C GLN A 122 10.14 2.71 9.59
N MET A 123 10.33 2.70 8.27
CA MET A 123 9.85 1.64 7.37
C MET A 123 10.37 0.24 7.75
N HIS A 124 11.58 0.16 8.31
CA HIS A 124 12.20 -1.08 8.74
C HIS A 124 12.13 -1.32 10.24
N SER A 125 11.32 -0.54 10.97
CA SER A 125 11.17 -0.74 12.40
C SER A 125 10.61 -2.14 12.68
N PRO A 126 11.10 -2.80 13.75
CA PRO A 126 10.65 -4.14 14.09
C PRO A 126 9.19 -4.10 14.55
N LEU A 127 8.43 -5.13 14.18
CA LEU A 127 7.14 -5.42 14.79
C LEU A 127 7.38 -6.28 16.05
N PRO A 128 6.45 -6.29 17.02
CA PRO A 128 6.55 -7.17 18.19
C PRO A 128 6.74 -8.64 17.81
N GLU A 129 7.51 -9.39 18.60
CA GLU A 129 7.74 -10.83 18.33
C GLU A 129 6.55 -11.72 18.73
N GLY A 130 5.71 -11.25 19.64
CA GLY A 130 4.53 -11.97 20.09
C GLY A 130 3.53 -11.11 20.88
N GLY A 131 2.37 -11.70 21.13
CA GLY A 131 1.28 -11.14 21.93
C GLY A 131 0.46 -10.05 21.23
N ILE A 132 -0.43 -9.43 22.00
CA ILE A 132 -1.44 -8.48 21.50
C ILE A 132 -1.21 -7.03 21.94
N TYR A 133 -0.05 -6.73 22.52
CA TYR A 133 0.23 -5.40 23.04
C TYR A 133 0.15 -4.33 21.94
N GLY A 134 -0.61 -3.27 22.20
CA GLY A 134 -0.80 -2.17 21.24
C GLY A 134 -1.87 -2.42 20.17
N ILE A 135 -2.48 -3.62 20.13
CA ILE A 135 -3.58 -3.93 19.20
C ILE A 135 -4.93 -3.57 19.85
N PRO A 136 -5.80 -2.78 19.17
CA PRO A 136 -7.16 -2.55 19.65
C PRO A 136 -7.92 -3.86 19.90
N LYS A 137 -8.65 -3.96 21.01
CA LYS A 137 -9.34 -5.21 21.41
C LYS A 137 -10.23 -5.80 20.32
N ALA A 138 -10.98 -4.96 19.61
CA ALA A 138 -11.83 -5.41 18.50
C ALA A 138 -11.01 -6.01 17.35
N LEU A 139 -9.83 -5.42 17.05
CA LEU A 139 -8.94 -5.91 16.01
C LEU A 139 -8.28 -7.24 16.42
N ALA A 140 -7.84 -7.35 17.68
CA ALA A 140 -7.31 -8.61 18.22
C ALA A 140 -8.36 -9.73 18.14
N ALA A 141 -9.63 -9.43 18.46
CA ALA A 141 -10.72 -10.40 18.42
C ALA A 141 -11.00 -10.91 16.99
N ILE A 142 -11.12 -10.03 15.99
CA ILE A 142 -11.39 -10.48 14.60
C ILE A 142 -10.20 -11.21 13.98
N CYS A 143 -8.97 -10.85 14.36
CA CYS A 143 -7.75 -11.52 13.92
C CYS A 143 -7.44 -12.81 14.71
N LEU A 144 -8.28 -13.17 15.69
CA LEU A 144 -8.11 -14.31 16.58
C LEU A 144 -6.71 -14.31 17.23
N LEU A 145 -6.29 -13.15 17.71
CA LEU A 145 -4.99 -12.95 18.35
C LEU A 145 -5.10 -13.13 19.86
N GLU A 146 -4.14 -13.86 20.41
CA GLU A 146 -3.96 -14.14 21.83
C GLU A 146 -2.52 -13.81 22.26
N ASP A 147 -2.23 -13.83 23.56
CA ASP A 147 -0.89 -13.54 24.09
C ASP A 147 0.20 -14.48 23.55
N SER A 148 -0.19 -15.70 23.13
CA SER A 148 0.68 -16.70 22.50
C SER A 148 0.87 -16.51 21.00
N SER A 149 0.13 -15.57 20.38
CA SER A 149 0.20 -15.33 18.93
C SER A 149 1.53 -14.71 18.53
N THR A 150 2.06 -15.15 17.40
CA THR A 150 3.31 -14.69 16.79
C THR A 150 3.14 -14.63 15.27
N GLY A 151 4.13 -14.06 14.57
CA GLY A 151 4.16 -14.04 13.10
C GLY A 151 4.20 -15.44 12.45
N ASP A 152 4.62 -16.46 13.20
CA ASP A 152 4.75 -17.83 12.70
C ASP A 152 3.46 -18.65 12.84
N ASN A 153 2.64 -18.35 13.86
CA ASN A 153 1.45 -19.15 14.18
C ASN A 153 0.11 -18.47 13.83
N ASN A 154 0.10 -17.16 13.57
CA ASN A 154 -1.11 -16.44 13.17
C ASN A 154 -0.82 -15.56 11.92
N PRO A 155 -1.52 -15.80 10.79
CA PRO A 155 -1.23 -15.11 9.54
C PRO A 155 -1.63 -13.62 9.54
N TYR A 156 -2.46 -13.17 10.48
CA TYR A 156 -2.84 -11.76 10.63
C TYR A 156 -1.88 -10.97 11.51
N PHE A 157 -1.01 -11.63 12.28
CA PHE A 157 -0.26 -11.04 13.38
C PHE A 157 0.53 -9.77 12.96
N ASN A 158 1.39 -9.89 11.94
CA ASN A 158 2.21 -8.76 11.49
C ASN A 158 1.37 -7.62 10.92
N ALA A 159 0.31 -7.96 10.17
CA ALA A 159 -0.59 -6.99 9.58
C ALA A 159 -1.38 -6.24 10.64
N ALA A 160 -1.93 -6.94 11.65
CA ALA A 160 -2.68 -6.35 12.75
C ALA A 160 -1.82 -5.39 13.58
N HIS A 161 -0.58 -5.78 13.92
CA HIS A 161 0.37 -4.88 14.59
C HIS A 161 0.68 -3.65 13.74
N ALA A 162 0.97 -3.84 12.45
CA ALA A 162 1.30 -2.74 11.55
C ALA A 162 0.12 -1.77 11.34
N VAL A 163 -1.11 -2.26 11.16
CA VAL A 163 -2.32 -1.42 11.09
C VAL A 163 -2.52 -0.66 12.39
N SER A 164 -2.37 -1.33 13.53
CA SER A 164 -2.57 -0.72 14.85
C SER A 164 -1.65 0.49 15.07
N GLN A 165 -0.40 0.42 14.62
CA GLN A 165 0.53 1.54 14.68
C GLN A 165 0.11 2.72 13.81
N VAL A 166 -0.58 2.49 12.69
CA VAL A 166 -1.10 3.55 11.82
C VAL A 166 -2.39 4.13 12.40
N LEU A 167 -3.26 3.30 13.00
CA LEU A 167 -4.54 3.73 13.57
C LEU A 167 -4.41 4.72 14.73
N VAL A 168 -3.30 4.68 15.48
CA VAL A 168 -3.05 5.62 16.59
C VAL A 168 -2.54 6.98 16.15
N VAL A 169 -2.17 7.13 14.87
CA VAL A 169 -1.70 8.40 14.31
C VAL A 169 -2.92 9.26 13.98
N PRO A 170 -2.91 10.58 14.29
CA PRO A 170 -3.97 11.49 13.88
C PRO A 170 -4.20 11.47 12.36
N ASP A 171 -5.45 11.71 11.95
CA ASP A 171 -5.79 11.79 10.53
C ASP A 171 -5.03 12.94 9.84
N GLY A 172 -4.50 12.66 8.65
CA GLY A 172 -3.66 13.61 7.91
C GLY A 172 -2.18 13.64 8.32
N GLU A 173 -1.79 12.93 9.39
CA GLU A 173 -0.41 12.93 9.92
C GLU A 173 0.37 11.64 9.64
N VAL A 174 -0.23 10.66 8.95
CA VAL A 174 0.44 9.39 8.63
C VAL A 174 1.60 9.61 7.67
N THR A 175 2.82 9.26 8.11
CA THR A 175 4.01 9.39 7.27
C THR A 175 4.13 8.21 6.29
N THR A 176 4.89 8.41 5.22
CA THR A 176 5.27 7.30 4.31
C THR A 176 6.02 6.19 5.04
N GLY A 177 6.82 6.50 6.07
CA GLY A 177 7.53 5.47 6.84
C GLY A 177 6.58 4.56 7.60
N GLN A 178 5.59 5.14 8.29
CA GLN A 178 4.57 4.41 9.05
C GLN A 178 3.69 3.56 8.13
N SER A 179 3.21 4.12 7.02
CA SER A 179 2.33 3.39 6.11
C SER A 179 3.01 2.17 5.48
N GLN A 180 4.34 2.19 5.33
CA GLN A 180 5.10 1.10 4.73
C GLN A 180 5.24 -0.14 5.62
N LEU A 181 5.04 -0.02 6.94
CA LEU A 181 5.08 -1.17 7.84
C LEU A 181 3.99 -2.19 7.49
N PHE A 182 2.79 -1.69 7.19
CA PHE A 182 1.70 -2.54 6.74
C PHE A 182 2.00 -3.15 5.37
N MET A 183 2.49 -2.37 4.40
CA MET A 183 2.82 -2.92 3.08
C MET A 183 3.88 -4.03 3.15
N ARG A 184 4.87 -3.92 4.05
CA ARG A 184 5.84 -4.98 4.36
C ARG A 184 5.21 -6.24 4.94
N SER A 185 4.07 -6.12 5.62
CA SER A 185 3.35 -7.27 6.17
C SER A 185 2.61 -8.08 5.08
N ILE A 186 2.44 -7.51 3.87
CA ILE A 186 1.75 -8.16 2.75
C ILE A 186 2.68 -9.13 2.01
N GLN A 187 2.96 -10.24 2.68
CA GLN A 187 3.80 -11.33 2.19
C GLN A 187 3.31 -12.67 2.76
N GLY A 188 3.86 -13.77 2.25
CA GLY A 188 3.60 -15.12 2.77
C GLY A 188 2.10 -15.45 2.87
N SER A 189 1.71 -15.98 4.03
CA SER A 189 0.33 -16.39 4.31
C SER A 189 -0.66 -15.23 4.25
N PHE A 190 -0.30 -14.04 4.76
CA PHE A 190 -1.17 -12.86 4.73
C PHE A 190 -1.47 -12.41 3.31
N LYS A 191 -0.48 -12.42 2.41
CA LYS A 191 -0.72 -12.17 0.98
C LYS A 191 -1.71 -13.19 0.40
N GLY A 192 -1.55 -14.47 0.74
CA GLY A 192 -2.46 -15.53 0.33
C GLY A 192 -3.92 -15.28 0.77
N LEU A 193 -4.11 -14.80 2.00
CA LEU A 193 -5.44 -14.44 2.53
C LEU A 193 -6.06 -13.27 1.76
N LEU A 194 -5.28 -12.24 1.44
CA LEU A 194 -5.77 -11.16 0.57
C LEU A 194 -6.14 -11.72 -0.81
N SER A 195 -5.29 -12.51 -1.46
CA SER A 195 -5.61 -13.12 -2.76
C SER A 195 -6.90 -13.95 -2.72
N SER A 196 -7.17 -14.66 -1.61
CA SER A 196 -8.41 -15.40 -1.41
C SER A 196 -9.60 -14.54 -0.93
N LYS A 197 -9.43 -13.22 -0.86
CA LYS A 197 -10.43 -12.25 -0.43
C LYS A 197 -10.96 -12.54 0.98
N ASP A 198 -10.07 -13.02 1.86
CA ASP A 198 -10.40 -13.29 3.26
C ASP A 198 -10.95 -12.03 3.94
N PRO A 199 -12.09 -12.11 4.64
CA PRO A 199 -12.76 -10.93 5.13
C PRO A 199 -11.99 -10.16 6.21
N VAL A 200 -11.19 -10.84 7.04
CA VAL A 200 -10.37 -10.19 8.07
C VAL A 200 -9.17 -9.49 7.42
N ALA A 201 -8.52 -10.13 6.46
CA ALA A 201 -7.45 -9.53 5.69
C ALA A 201 -7.90 -8.29 4.92
N LEU A 202 -9.10 -8.35 4.30
CA LEU A 202 -9.73 -7.22 3.63
C LEU A 202 -10.01 -6.05 4.59
N VAL A 203 -10.50 -6.33 5.80
CA VAL A 203 -10.71 -5.29 6.82
C VAL A 203 -9.39 -4.64 7.24
N LEU A 204 -8.33 -5.41 7.46
CA LEU A 204 -7.01 -4.86 7.77
C LEU A 204 -6.49 -3.93 6.66
N LEU A 205 -6.64 -4.34 5.40
CA LEU A 205 -6.28 -3.52 4.24
C LEU A 205 -7.14 -2.25 4.15
N TYR A 206 -8.45 -2.36 4.38
CA TYR A 206 -9.38 -1.23 4.41
C TYR A 206 -8.98 -0.19 5.47
N LEU A 207 -8.71 -0.63 6.70
CA LEU A 207 -8.27 0.24 7.80
C LEU A 207 -7.01 1.00 7.45
N TRP A 208 -6.03 0.29 6.89
CA TRP A 208 -4.79 0.91 6.43
C TRP A 208 -5.05 1.92 5.30
N TYR A 209 -5.86 1.57 4.29
CA TYR A 209 -6.19 2.48 3.20
C TYR A 209 -6.80 3.77 3.69
N ARG A 210 -7.77 3.69 4.62
CA ARG A 210 -8.44 4.88 5.16
C ARG A 210 -7.45 5.83 5.84
N LYS A 211 -6.58 5.30 6.71
CA LYS A 211 -5.63 6.13 7.45
C LYS A 211 -4.48 6.62 6.60
N ALA A 212 -3.87 5.75 5.81
CA ALA A 212 -2.75 6.16 4.96
C ALA A 212 -3.22 7.07 3.82
N GLY A 213 -4.40 6.81 3.24
CA GLY A 213 -5.00 7.63 2.19
C GLY A 213 -5.36 9.06 2.63
N SER A 214 -5.71 9.27 3.90
CA SER A 214 -6.00 10.63 4.40
C SER A 214 -4.78 11.55 4.40
N SER A 215 -3.57 10.99 4.34
CA SER A 215 -2.30 11.73 4.44
C SER A 215 -1.44 11.63 3.17
N ILE A 216 -1.62 10.58 2.37
CA ILE A 216 -0.72 10.21 1.27
C ILE A 216 -1.51 10.11 -0.04
N TRP A 217 -1.37 11.12 -0.90
CA TRP A 217 -2.19 11.28 -2.11
C TRP A 217 -2.19 10.08 -3.06
N TRP A 218 -1.04 9.41 -3.23
CA TRP A 218 -0.96 8.26 -4.14
C TRP A 218 -1.67 7.04 -3.57
N ILE A 219 -1.79 6.93 -2.24
CA ILE A 219 -2.60 5.90 -1.60
C ILE A 219 -4.09 6.24 -1.72
N ASP A 220 -4.43 7.51 -1.53
CA ASP A 220 -5.81 8.00 -1.63
C ASP A 220 -6.46 7.65 -2.98
N LEU A 221 -5.75 7.87 -4.10
CA LEU A 221 -6.26 7.57 -5.44
C LEU A 221 -6.75 6.12 -5.58
N ARG A 222 -6.06 5.15 -4.98
CA ARG A 222 -6.48 3.75 -4.97
C ARG A 222 -7.57 3.49 -3.92
N ALA A 223 -7.41 4.06 -2.73
CA ALA A 223 -8.36 3.92 -1.62
C ALA A 223 -9.77 4.39 -2.01
N ARG A 224 -9.90 5.45 -2.82
CA ARG A 224 -11.19 5.97 -3.32
C ARG A 224 -12.02 4.92 -4.07
N VAL A 225 -11.38 3.93 -4.67
CA VAL A 225 -12.06 2.89 -5.44
C VAL A 225 -12.07 1.56 -4.68
N GLU A 226 -10.95 1.17 -4.07
CA GLU A 226 -10.84 -0.11 -3.37
C GLU A 226 -11.52 -0.13 -2.00
N CYS A 227 -11.55 0.96 -1.23
CA CYS A 227 -12.29 0.99 0.04
C CYS A 227 -13.79 0.71 -0.13
N PRO A 228 -14.53 1.41 -1.00
CA PRO A 228 -15.94 1.09 -1.24
C PRO A 228 -16.11 -0.31 -1.85
N ALA A 229 -15.18 -0.77 -2.70
CA ALA A 229 -15.24 -2.13 -3.24
C ALA A 229 -15.11 -3.20 -2.15
N ILE A 230 -14.16 -3.03 -1.22
CA ILE A 230 -13.99 -3.91 -0.04
C ILE A 230 -15.27 -3.88 0.81
N HIS A 231 -15.80 -2.69 1.09
CA HIS A 231 -17.00 -2.55 1.91
C HIS A 231 -18.20 -3.28 1.30
N LEU A 232 -18.47 -3.06 0.01
CA LEU A 232 -19.53 -3.73 -0.73
C LEU A 232 -19.31 -5.25 -0.80
N TYR A 233 -18.09 -5.70 -1.04
CA TYR A 233 -17.76 -7.14 -1.06
C TYR A 233 -18.09 -7.81 0.28
N LEU A 234 -17.68 -7.20 1.39
CA LEU A 234 -17.97 -7.72 2.73
C LEU A 234 -19.48 -7.75 3.01
N GLN A 235 -20.22 -6.72 2.59
CA GLN A 235 -21.69 -6.68 2.73
C GLN A 235 -22.40 -7.75 1.88
N LEU A 236 -21.88 -8.06 0.69
CA LEU A 236 -22.49 -9.03 -0.22
C LEU A 236 -22.20 -10.48 0.18
N TYR A 237 -20.98 -10.76 0.63
CA TYR A 237 -20.51 -12.14 0.83
C TYR A 237 -20.26 -12.52 2.30
N HIS A 238 -20.23 -11.56 3.23
CA HIS A 238 -19.89 -11.79 4.64
C HIS A 238 -20.82 -11.07 5.64
N LYS A 239 -22.06 -10.77 5.22
CA LYS A 239 -23.07 -10.03 5.99
C LYS A 239 -23.38 -10.60 7.38
N ASP A 240 -23.19 -11.89 7.58
CA ASP A 240 -23.47 -12.54 8.86
C ASP A 240 -22.36 -12.31 9.91
N ASN A 241 -21.24 -11.69 9.52
CA ASN A 241 -20.14 -11.39 10.44
C ASN A 241 -20.33 -10.02 11.12
N ILE A 242 -21.16 -10.02 12.17
CA ILE A 242 -21.52 -8.84 12.98
C ILE A 242 -20.29 -8.05 13.47
N ALA A 243 -19.18 -8.74 13.79
CA ALA A 243 -17.97 -8.09 14.29
C ALA A 243 -17.30 -7.23 13.21
N LEU A 244 -17.26 -7.70 11.96
CA LEU A 244 -16.71 -6.95 10.84
C LEU A 244 -17.62 -5.76 10.48
N ASP A 245 -18.93 -5.99 10.43
CA ASP A 245 -19.90 -4.93 10.16
C ASP A 245 -19.84 -3.81 11.20
N THR A 246 -19.72 -4.17 12.49
CA THR A 246 -19.59 -3.19 13.57
C THR A 246 -18.32 -2.36 13.41
N LEU A 247 -17.20 -3.00 13.06
CA LEU A 247 -15.92 -2.29 12.91
C LEU A 247 -15.94 -1.35 11.71
N LEU A 248 -16.52 -1.76 10.59
CA LEU A 248 -16.72 -0.90 9.41
C LEU A 248 -17.66 0.28 9.70
N GLN A 249 -18.72 0.07 10.49
CA GLN A 249 -19.69 1.12 10.85
C GLN A 249 -19.13 2.12 11.88
N GLN A 250 -18.45 1.65 12.92
CA GLN A 250 -17.80 2.53 13.91
C GLN A 250 -16.79 3.46 13.24
N ASP A 251 -16.07 2.93 12.26
CA ASP A 251 -15.13 3.67 11.46
C ASP A 251 -15.77 4.67 10.48
N ALA A 252 -16.93 4.32 9.90
CA ALA A 252 -17.72 5.23 9.07
C ALA A 252 -18.33 6.39 9.90
N ILE A 253 -18.62 6.18 11.18
CA ILE A 253 -19.18 7.19 12.09
C ILE A 253 -18.11 8.21 12.53
N ALA A 254 -16.84 7.83 12.60
CA ALA A 254 -15.73 8.76 12.86
C ALA A 254 -15.48 9.79 11.73
N ILE A 255 -16.28 9.77 10.66
CA ILE A 255 -16.21 10.65 9.47
C ILE A 255 -17.29 11.76 9.51
N LYS A 256 -18.05 11.90 10.60
CA LYS A 256 -19.00 13.02 10.78
C LYS A 256 -18.57 13.99 11.86
#